data_AF-A0A9P7M646-F1
#
_entry.id   AF-A0A9P7M646-F1
#
_cell.length_a   1.000
_cell.length_b   1.000
_cell.length_c   1.000
_cell.angle_alpha   90.00
_cell.angle_beta   90.00
_cell.angle_gamma   90.00
#
_symmetry.space_group_name_H-M   'P 1'
#
loop_
_entity.id
_entity.type
_entity.pdbx_description
1 polymer ?
#
loop_
_entity_poly.entity_id
_entity_poly.type
_entity_poly.pdbx_seq_one_letter_code
_entity_poly.pdbx_strand_id
1 'polypeptide(L)'
;MSIPNEALHKLAREIETQAVAAQQQIGVTRSQIAAKQREQRLARLTLNELGSLPNEVVTYEGVGKMFASLPLPLLRLKLEEQTKNLDTDVEHLTQRLLYLETTHNNSRDHIEKILRTR
;
A
#
# COMPACT_ATOMS: atom_id res chain seq x y z
N MET A 1 -26.62 29.64 -20.30
CA MET A 1 -26.50 29.99 -18.87
C MET A 1 -25.04 29.83 -18.47
N SER A 2 -24.22 30.86 -18.68
CA SER A 2 -22.80 30.82 -18.35
C SER A 2 -22.64 30.75 -16.84
N ILE A 3 -21.93 29.72 -16.36
CA ILE A 3 -21.57 29.61 -14.94
C ILE A 3 -20.84 30.92 -14.56
N PRO A 4 -21.20 31.58 -13.44
CA PRO A 4 -20.55 32.81 -13.02
C PRO A 4 -19.04 32.57 -12.90
N ASN A 5 -18.23 33.44 -13.51
CA ASN A 5 -16.77 33.33 -13.58
C ASN A 5 -16.13 33.12 -12.17
N GLU A 6 -16.75 33.68 -11.13
CA GLU A 6 -16.33 33.52 -9.73
C GLU A 6 -16.54 32.10 -9.18
N ALA A 7 -17.66 31.45 -9.55
CA ALA A 7 -17.94 30.07 -9.15
C ALA A 7 -16.98 29.08 -9.84
N LEU A 8 -16.59 29.35 -11.09
CA LEU A 8 -15.58 28.58 -11.80
C LEU A 8 -14.19 28.73 -11.16
N HIS A 9 -13.81 29.94 -10.75
CA HIS A 9 -12.54 30.18 -10.06
C HIS A 9 -12.47 29.49 -8.68
N LYS A 10 -13.57 29.49 -7.93
CA LYS A 10 -13.66 28.78 -6.66
C LYS A 10 -13.56 27.26 -6.84
N LEU A 11 -14.29 26.72 -7.81
CA LEU A 11 -14.26 25.29 -8.14
C LEU A 11 -12.85 24.85 -8.58
N ALA A 12 -12.17 25.64 -9.41
CA ALA A 12 -10.80 25.33 -9.85
C ALA A 12 -9.82 25.25 -8.67
N ARG A 13 -9.88 26.18 -7.71
CA ARG A 13 -9.04 26.15 -6.50
C ARG A 13 -9.32 24.94 -5.61
N GLU A 14 -10.60 24.57 -5.47
CA GLU A 14 -10.98 23.37 -4.71
C GLU A 14 -10.42 22.09 -5.36
N ILE A 15 -10.49 21.98 -6.69
CA ILE A 15 -9.93 20.85 -7.43
C ILE A 15 -8.39 20.82 -7.35
N GLU A 16 -7.72 21.96 -7.43
CA GLU A 16 -6.25 22.06 -7.24
C GLU A 16 -5.84 21.57 -5.85
N THR A 17 -6.56 21.99 -4.81
CA THR A 17 -6.28 21.58 -3.42
C THR A 17 -6.46 20.07 -3.26
N GLN A 18 -7.52 19.52 -3.84
CA GLN A 18 -7.77 18.07 -3.83
C GLN A 18 -6.71 17.30 -4.64
N ALA A 19 -6.26 17.82 -5.78
CA ALA A 19 -5.23 17.20 -6.60
C ALA A 19 -3.88 17.12 -5.88
N VAL A 20 -3.48 18.17 -5.15
CA VAL A 20 -2.26 18.19 -4.32
C VAL A 20 -2.35 17.19 -3.18
N ALA A 21 -3.48 17.15 -2.48
CA ALA A 21 -3.70 16.19 -1.39
C ALA A 21 -3.66 14.74 -1.90
N ALA A 22 -4.29 14.45 -3.04
CA ALA A 22 -4.24 13.13 -3.67
C ALA A 22 -2.81 12.74 -4.06
N GLN A 23 -2.03 13.67 -4.64
CA GLN A 23 -0.63 13.42 -5.01
C GLN A 23 0.26 13.06 -3.80
N GLN A 24 0.06 13.75 -2.67
CA GLN A 24 0.77 13.43 -1.43
C GLN A 24 0.39 12.03 -0.92
N GLN A 25 -0.90 11.70 -0.92
CA GLN A 25 -1.38 10.39 -0.48
C GLN A 25 -0.87 9.26 -1.39
N ILE A 26 -0.80 9.46 -2.70
CA ILE A 26 -0.18 8.52 -3.65
C ILE A 26 1.26 8.20 -3.24
N GLY A 27 2.06 9.23 -2.92
CA GLY A 27 3.45 9.05 -2.50
C GLY A 27 3.59 8.22 -1.21
N VAL A 28 2.73 8.50 -0.23
CA VAL A 28 2.67 7.74 1.03
C VAL A 28 2.26 6.29 0.79
N THR A 29 1.18 6.06 0.05
CA THR A 29 0.67 4.71 -0.23
C THR A 29 1.68 3.88 -1.04
N ARG A 30 2.37 4.46 -2.02
CA ARG A 30 3.46 3.78 -2.74
C ARG A 30 4.60 3.36 -1.80
N SER A 31 4.97 4.23 -0.87
CA SER A 31 6.02 3.93 0.12
C SER A 31 5.60 2.79 1.06
N GLN A 32 4.34 2.79 1.49
CA GLN A 32 3.75 1.71 2.30
C GLN A 32 3.73 0.38 1.55
N ILE A 33 3.33 0.36 0.28
CA ILE A 33 3.38 -0.83 -0.58
C ILE A 33 4.81 -1.36 -0.68
N ALA A 34 5.79 -0.51 -0.95
CA ALA A 34 7.19 -0.92 -1.08
C ALA A 34 7.74 -1.53 0.22
N ALA A 35 7.37 -0.98 1.38
CA ALA A 35 7.72 -1.52 2.68
C ALA A 35 7.08 -2.91 2.91
N LYS A 36 5.77 -3.04 2.67
CA LYS A 36 5.04 -4.31 2.84
C LYS A 36 5.50 -5.41 1.89
N GLN A 37 5.78 -5.08 0.64
CA GLN A 37 6.37 -6.02 -0.32
C GLN A 37 7.77 -6.48 0.11
N ARG A 38 8.55 -5.63 0.79
CA ARG A 38 9.85 -6.02 1.35
C ARG A 38 9.68 -7.01 2.50
N GLU A 39 8.76 -6.73 3.43
CA GLU A 39 8.40 -7.64 4.53
C GLU A 39 7.94 -9.00 4.00
N GLN A 40 7.08 -8.99 2.98
CA GLN A 40 6.61 -10.21 2.32
C GLN A 40 7.74 -11.02 1.69
N ARG A 41 8.66 -10.38 0.96
CA ARG A 41 9.81 -11.07 0.39
C ARG A 41 10.66 -11.73 1.46
N LEU A 42 10.90 -11.03 2.57
CA LEU A 42 11.67 -11.59 3.69
C LEU A 42 10.97 -12.83 4.27
N ALA A 43 9.67 -12.73 4.57
CA ALA A 43 8.90 -13.85 5.12
C ALA A 43 8.89 -15.08 4.18
N ARG A 44 8.74 -14.86 2.87
CA ARG A 44 8.79 -15.94 1.86
C ARG A 44 10.18 -16.58 1.77
N LEU A 45 11.24 -15.80 1.84
CA LEU A 45 12.61 -16.32 1.85
C LEU A 45 12.85 -17.16 3.12
N THR A 46 12.44 -16.67 4.28
CA THR A 46 12.53 -17.43 5.53
C THR A 46 11.72 -18.73 5.45
N LEU A 47 10.51 -18.72 4.90
CA LEU A 47 9.73 -19.96 4.68
C LEU A 47 10.45 -20.96 3.78
N ASN A 48 11.07 -20.48 2.69
CA ASN A 48 11.82 -21.33 1.78
C ASN A 48 13.06 -21.95 2.46
N GLU A 49 13.79 -21.16 3.25
CA GLU A 49 14.94 -21.63 4.02
C GLU A 49 14.53 -22.67 5.06
N LEU A 50 13.48 -22.40 5.83
CA LEU A 50 12.92 -23.33 6.80
C LEU A 50 12.35 -24.60 6.14
N GLY A 51 11.88 -24.50 4.90
CA GLY A 51 11.41 -25.63 4.10
C GLY A 51 12.48 -26.66 3.79
N SER A 52 13.76 -26.27 3.80
CA SER A 52 14.89 -27.16 3.56
C SER A 52 15.34 -27.95 4.80
N LEU A 53 14.81 -27.61 5.99
CA LEU A 53 15.22 -28.21 7.26
C LEU A 53 14.33 -29.40 7.65
N PRO A 54 14.87 -30.41 8.36
CA PRO A 54 14.08 -31.48 8.97
C PRO A 54 13.11 -30.97 10.04
N ASN A 55 11.98 -31.65 10.22
CA ASN A 55 10.92 -31.25 11.15
C ASN A 55 11.32 -31.37 12.64
N GLU A 56 12.33 -32.17 12.98
CA GLU A 56 12.79 -32.32 14.38
C GLU A 56 13.75 -31.20 14.83
N VAL A 57 14.11 -30.25 13.96
CA VAL A 57 15.04 -29.17 14.31
C VAL A 57 14.41 -28.24 15.34
N VAL A 58 15.16 -27.96 16.40
CA VAL A 58 14.78 -26.96 17.41
C VAL A 58 14.93 -25.57 16.80
N THR A 59 13.82 -24.85 16.71
CA THR A 59 13.79 -23.47 16.22
C THR A 59 13.43 -22.47 17.31
N TYR A 60 13.86 -21.23 17.12
CA TYR A 60 13.58 -20.13 18.03
C TYR A 60 13.01 -18.94 17.26
N GLU A 61 11.93 -18.35 17.80
CA GLU A 61 11.30 -17.15 17.26
C GLU A 61 11.77 -15.93 18.07
N GLY A 62 12.13 -14.85 17.38
CA GLY A 62 12.49 -13.59 18.01
C GLY A 62 11.26 -12.86 18.56
N VAL A 63 11.24 -12.58 19.86
CA VAL A 63 10.21 -11.80 20.56
C VAL A 63 10.87 -10.57 21.19
N GLY A 64 10.97 -9.49 20.42
CA GLY A 64 11.68 -8.29 20.82
C GLY A 64 13.19 -8.53 20.96
N LYS A 65 13.71 -8.53 22.19
CA LYS A 65 15.12 -8.82 22.51
C LYS A 65 15.36 -10.26 22.96
N MET A 66 14.31 -11.08 23.04
CA MET A 66 14.37 -12.47 23.50
C MET A 66 14.15 -13.43 22.34
N PHE A 67 14.55 -14.69 22.52
CA PHE A 67 14.28 -15.78 21.60
C PHE A 67 13.50 -16.86 22.34
N ALA A 68 12.30 -17.18 21.86
CA ALA A 68 11.43 -18.19 22.45
C ALA A 68 11.50 -19.48 21.61
N SER A 69 11.62 -20.63 22.27
CA SER A 69 11.60 -21.93 21.58
C SER A 69 10.21 -22.14 20.96
N LEU A 70 10.19 -22.50 19.68
CA LEU A 70 8.97 -22.81 18.95
C LEU A 70 9.23 -23.98 18.02
N PRO A 71 8.39 -25.03 17.98
CA PRO A 71 8.51 -26.10 17.02
C PRO A 71 8.44 -25.61 15.57
N LEU A 72 9.27 -26.18 14.69
CA LEU A 72 9.35 -25.79 13.28
C LEU A 72 7.99 -25.80 12.55
N PRO A 73 7.09 -26.80 12.74
CA PRO A 73 5.78 -26.79 12.10
C PRO A 73 4.92 -25.58 12.50
N LEU A 74 4.96 -25.17 13.77
CA LEU A 74 4.22 -24.01 14.26
C LEU A 74 4.82 -22.70 13.75
N LEU A 75 6.15 -22.61 13.68
CA LEU A 75 6.84 -21.46 13.09
C LEU A 75 6.45 -21.27 11.62
N ARG A 76 6.41 -22.37 10.84
CA ARG A 76 6.00 -22.33 9.43
C ARG A 76 4.55 -21.88 9.27
N LEU A 77 3.62 -22.42 10.05
CA LEU A 77 2.21 -22.00 10.02
C LEU A 77 2.04 -20.51 10.30
N LYS A 78 2.74 -19.99 11.32
CA LYS A 78 2.76 -18.55 11.63
C LYS A 78 3.28 -17.71 10.46
N LEU A 79 4.40 -18.11 9.87
CA LEU A 79 5.00 -17.38 8.74
C LEU A 79 4.11 -17.44 7.47
N GLU A 80 3.41 -18.55 7.25
CA GLU A 80 2.43 -18.69 6.16
C GLU A 80 1.23 -17.77 6.38
N GLU A 81 0.69 -17.71 7.60
CA GLU A 81 -0.38 -16.78 7.97
C GLU A 81 0.08 -15.32 7.82
N GLN A 82 1.27 -14.99 8.31
CA GLN A 82 1.86 -13.66 8.15
C GLN A 82 2.02 -13.30 6.67
N THR A 83 2.45 -14.24 5.82
CA THR A 83 2.60 -14.01 4.38
C THR A 83 1.24 -13.73 3.73
N LYS A 84 0.20 -14.49 4.08
CA LYS A 84 -1.17 -14.27 3.59
C LYS A 84 -1.70 -12.90 4.00
N ASN A 85 -1.50 -12.49 5.25
CA ASN A 85 -1.92 -11.17 5.73
C ASN A 85 -1.18 -10.04 5.00
N LEU A 86 0.11 -10.23 4.72
CA LEU A 86 0.89 -9.26 3.93
C LEU A 86 0.42 -9.20 2.47
N ASP A 87 0.04 -10.33 1.86
CA ASP A 87 -0.57 -10.36 0.52
C ASP A 87 -1.88 -9.54 0.50
N THR A 88 -2.78 -9.77 1.45
CA THR A 88 -4.03 -8.99 1.55
C THR A 88 -3.80 -7.50 1.78
N ASP A 89 -2.84 -7.13 2.64
CA ASP A 89 -2.48 -5.73 2.89
C ASP A 89 -1.97 -5.04 1.62
N VAL A 90 -1.10 -5.72 0.86
CA VAL A 90 -0.57 -5.20 -0.41
C VAL A 90 -1.69 -5.02 -1.43
N GLU A 91 -2.62 -5.98 -1.53
CA GLU A 91 -3.78 -5.87 -2.42
C GLU A 91 -4.67 -4.67 -2.06
N HIS A 92 -5.02 -4.51 -0.78
CA HIS A 92 -5.82 -3.36 -0.31
C HIS A 92 -5.12 -2.02 -0.57
N LEU A 93 -3.82 -1.92 -0.30
CA LEU A 93 -3.05 -0.72 -0.58
C LEU A 93 -2.96 -0.42 -2.08
N THR A 94 -2.87 -1.46 -2.92
CA THR A 94 -2.83 -1.32 -4.38
C THR A 94 -4.18 -0.84 -4.93
N GLN A 95 -5.30 -1.37 -4.43
CA GLN A 95 -6.64 -0.88 -4.76
C GLN A 95 -6.81 0.59 -4.35
N ARG A 96 -6.35 0.95 -3.15
CA ARG A 96 -6.36 2.34 -2.68
C ARG A 96 -5.50 3.25 -3.56
N LEU A 97 -4.31 2.79 -3.96
CA LEU A 97 -3.43 3.53 -4.86
C LEU A 97 -4.12 3.79 -6.20
N LEU A 98 -4.73 2.78 -6.81
CA LEU A 98 -5.44 2.89 -8.07
C LEU A 98 -6.58 3.91 -7.98
N TYR A 99 -7.35 3.89 -6.89
CA TYR A 99 -8.40 4.87 -6.63
C TYR A 99 -7.83 6.29 -6.57
N LEU A 100 -6.76 6.51 -5.79
CA LEU A 100 -6.14 7.83 -5.65
C LEU A 100 -5.56 8.34 -6.98
N GLU A 101 -4.93 7.47 -7.77
CA GLU A 101 -4.42 7.81 -9.11
C GLU A 101 -5.55 8.17 -10.07
N THR A 102 -6.65 7.41 -10.05
CA THR A 102 -7.84 7.70 -10.86
C THR A 102 -8.47 9.03 -10.47
N THR A 103 -8.62 9.30 -9.17
CA THR A 103 -9.13 10.58 -8.67
C THR A 103 -8.22 11.74 -9.08
N HIS A 104 -6.91 11.59 -8.93
CA HIS A 104 -5.94 12.62 -9.33
C HIS A 104 -6.03 12.93 -10.84
N ASN A 105 -6.10 11.90 -11.69
CA ASN A 105 -6.24 12.07 -13.14
C ASN A 105 -7.56 12.76 -13.49
N ASN A 106 -8.68 12.33 -12.90
CA ASN A 106 -9.98 12.96 -13.12
C ASN A 106 -9.99 14.44 -12.69
N SER A 107 -9.34 14.79 -11.58
CA SER A 107 -9.20 16.18 -11.14
C SER A 107 -8.40 17.02 -12.16
N ARG A 108 -7.33 16.47 -12.73
CA ARG A 108 -6.55 17.15 -13.78
C ARG A 108 -7.35 17.37 -15.05
N ASP A 109 -8.09 16.36 -15.50
CA ASP A 109 -8.93 16.45 -16.70
C ASP A 109 -10.04 17.50 -16.53
N HIS A 110 -10.63 17.62 -15.34
CA HIS A 110 -11.62 18.66 -15.05
C HIS A 110 -11.01 20.07 -15.12
N ILE A 111 -9.82 20.28 -14.55
CA ILE A 111 -9.12 21.57 -14.65
C ILE A 111 -8.81 21.90 -16.11
N GLU A 112 -8.32 20.94 -16.89
CA GLU A 112 -7.98 21.15 -18.29
C GLU A 112 -9.21 21.54 -19.13
N LYS A 113 -10.37 20.90 -18.90
CA LYS A 113 -11.63 21.27 -19.56
C LYS A 113 -12.07 22.69 -19.21
N ILE A 114 -11.97 23.09 -17.94
CA ILE A 114 -12.30 24.45 -17.50
C ILE A 114 -11.38 25.48 -18.20
N LEU A 115 -10.09 25.18 -18.32
CA LEU A 115 -9.10 26.05 -18.98
C LEU A 115 -9.28 26.12 -20.50
N ARG A 116 -9.67 25.02 -21.16
CA ARG A 116 -9.93 24.94 -22.61
C ARG A 116 -11.27 25.56 -23.04
N THR A 117 -12.18 25.82 -22.11
CA THR A 117 -13.50 26.46 -22.41
C THR A 117 -13.38 27.99 -22.53
N ARG A 118 -12.16 28.52 -22.70
CA ARG A 118 -11.88 29.93 -23.03
C ARG A 118 -11.49 30.10 -24.48
#